data_AF-A0A2N1U7F7-F1
#
_entry.id   AF-A0A2N1U7F7-F1
#
_cell.length_a   1.000
_cell.length_b   1.000
_cell.length_c   1.000
_cell.angle_alpha   90.00
_cell.angle_beta   90.00
_cell.angle_gamma   90.00
#
_symmetry.space_group_name_H-M   'P 1'
#
loop_
_entity.id
_entity.type
_entity.pdbx_description
1 polymer ?
#
loop_
_entity_poly.entity_id
_entity_poly.type
_entity_poly.pdbx_seq_one_letter_code
_entity_poly.pdbx_strand_id
1 'polypeptide(L)'
;MTTYKFSKKSRISSKNDFKAIMDYKLFFRNELMTLYMAPKIRAESRFAVSISSKTAPAAVRNRLKRLAREAFRLSRDEIAGDFDYFIIYSARLSKRADSDINPVRGKKSKMSGGRNNQSASNGIKKITLSEVKRGFVTLAEQGRRRFEKEQNK
;
A
#
# COMPACT_ATOMS: atom_id res chain seq x y z
N MET A 1 8.53 -23.00 -16.29
CA MET A 1 8.94 -21.97 -15.30
C MET A 1 7.95 -20.81 -15.34
N THR A 2 7.14 -20.63 -14.29
CA THR A 2 6.22 -19.48 -14.17
C THR A 2 7.02 -18.21 -13.91
N THR A 3 6.91 -17.24 -14.83
CA THR A 3 7.64 -15.98 -14.72
C THR A 3 6.92 -15.05 -13.73
N TYR A 4 7.49 -14.84 -12.54
CA TYR A 4 6.97 -13.93 -11.49
C TYR A 4 7.11 -12.42 -11.82
N LYS A 5 7.25 -12.07 -13.10
CA LYS A 5 7.50 -10.69 -13.52
C LYS A 5 6.18 -9.93 -13.57
N PHE A 6 6.11 -8.84 -12.80
CA PHE A 6 5.02 -7.88 -12.91
C PHE A 6 5.03 -7.23 -14.30
N SER A 7 4.09 -7.66 -15.15
CA SER A 7 4.10 -7.36 -16.59
C SER A 7 3.94 -5.86 -16.84
N LYS A 8 4.36 -5.38 -18.01
CA LYS A 8 4.10 -3.99 -18.42
C LYS A 8 2.60 -3.75 -18.62
N LYS A 9 1.86 -4.79 -19.04
CA LYS A 9 0.41 -4.71 -19.31
C LYS A 9 -0.40 -4.51 -18.04
N SER A 10 0.02 -5.12 -16.93
CA SER A 10 -0.63 -5.01 -15.62
C SER A 10 -0.19 -3.76 -14.82
N ARG A 11 0.49 -2.79 -15.44
CA ARG A 11 1.04 -1.60 -14.76
C ARG A 11 0.36 -0.33 -15.23
N ILE A 12 0.05 0.54 -14.28
CA ILE A 12 -0.28 1.95 -14.55
C ILE A 12 1.02 2.75 -14.50
N SER A 13 1.34 3.48 -15.59
CA SER A 13 2.60 4.23 -15.67
C SER A 13 2.47 5.64 -16.25
N SER A 14 1.40 5.95 -16.99
CA SER A 14 1.25 7.29 -17.58
C SER A 14 0.59 8.25 -16.60
N LYS A 15 0.96 9.54 -16.65
CA LYS A 15 0.34 10.59 -15.84
C LYS A 15 -1.17 10.68 -16.08
N ASN A 16 -1.60 10.50 -17.33
CA ASN A 16 -3.01 10.54 -17.71
C ASN A 16 -3.79 9.39 -17.08
N ASP A 17 -3.22 8.18 -17.04
CA ASP A 17 -3.87 7.04 -16.35
C ASP A 17 -4.06 7.33 -14.85
N PHE A 18 -3.02 7.87 -14.18
CA PHE A 18 -3.13 8.25 -12.77
C PHE A 18 -4.22 9.30 -12.54
N LYS A 19 -4.25 10.32 -13.39
CA LYS A 19 -5.27 11.37 -13.34
C LYS A 19 -6.67 10.79 -13.52
N ALA A 20 -6.88 9.96 -14.55
CA ALA A 20 -8.17 9.33 -14.82
C ALA A 20 -8.69 8.50 -13.63
N ILE A 21 -7.81 7.70 -13.00
CA ILE A 21 -8.19 6.90 -11.82
C ILE A 21 -8.55 7.79 -10.62
N MET A 22 -7.80 8.87 -10.40
CA MET A 22 -8.08 9.79 -9.30
C MET A 22 -9.36 10.61 -9.54
N ASP A 23 -9.61 11.03 -10.79
CA ASP A 23 -10.79 11.79 -11.19
C ASP A 23 -12.08 10.97 -11.13
N TYR A 24 -11.98 9.63 -11.20
CA TYR A 24 -13.12 8.72 -11.03
C TYR A 24 -13.72 8.73 -9.61
N LYS A 25 -12.98 9.22 -8.60
CA LYS A 25 -13.44 9.44 -7.22
C LYS A 25 -13.95 8.22 -6.45
N LEU A 26 -13.72 7.00 -6.93
CA LEU A 26 -13.92 5.77 -6.16
C LEU A 26 -12.65 5.43 -5.38
N PHE A 27 -12.64 5.73 -4.09
CA PHE A 27 -11.52 5.42 -3.22
C PHE A 27 -11.97 5.13 -1.80
N PHE A 28 -11.15 4.33 -1.11
CA PHE A 28 -11.30 4.03 0.31
C PHE A 28 -9.94 4.14 1.00
N ARG A 29 -9.95 4.38 2.31
CA ARG A 29 -8.74 4.59 3.11
C ARG A 29 -8.79 3.74 4.37
N ASN A 30 -7.66 3.17 4.72
CA ASN A 30 -7.38 2.64 6.05
C ASN A 30 -6.12 3.30 6.63
N GLU A 31 -5.63 2.78 7.76
CA GLU A 31 -4.45 3.33 8.43
C GLU A 31 -3.17 3.26 7.58
N LEU A 32 -3.04 2.21 6.75
CA LEU A 32 -1.84 1.91 5.97
C LEU A 32 -1.84 2.62 4.61
N MET A 33 -3.00 2.72 3.96
CA MET A 33 -3.09 3.12 2.57
C MET A 33 -4.43 3.75 2.21
N THR A 34 -4.40 4.54 1.14
CA THR A 34 -5.59 4.89 0.35
C THR A 34 -5.55 4.05 -0.92
N LEU A 35 -6.65 3.39 -1.26
CA LEU A 35 -6.84 2.67 -2.50
C LEU A 35 -7.81 3.45 -3.38
N TYR A 36 -7.33 3.87 -4.55
CA TYR A 36 -8.17 4.35 -5.65
C TYR A 36 -8.49 3.20 -6.59
N MET A 37 -9.71 3.22 -7.13
CA MET A 37 -10.21 2.26 -8.10
C MET A 37 -10.89 3.01 -9.24
N ALA A 38 -10.80 2.47 -10.44
CA ALA A 38 -11.64 2.89 -11.56
C ALA A 38 -11.93 1.68 -12.45
N PRO A 39 -13.08 1.59 -13.13
CA PRO A 39 -13.36 0.53 -14.09
C PRO A 39 -12.20 0.39 -15.07
N LYS A 40 -11.75 -0.85 -15.31
CA LYS A 40 -10.63 -1.11 -16.20
C LYS A 40 -11.03 -0.73 -17.64
N ILE A 41 -10.08 -0.13 -18.35
CA ILE A 41 -10.24 0.19 -19.78
C ILE A 41 -9.59 -0.90 -20.66
N ARG A 42 -8.85 -1.83 -20.06
CA ARG A 42 -8.11 -2.90 -20.76
C ARG A 42 -8.57 -4.28 -20.31
N ALA A 43 -8.18 -5.30 -21.06
CA ALA A 43 -8.51 -6.69 -20.73
C ALA A 43 -8.03 -7.12 -19.33
N GLU A 44 -6.82 -6.68 -18.94
CA GLU A 44 -6.22 -6.97 -17.64
C GLU A 44 -6.35 -5.79 -16.67
N SER A 45 -6.73 -6.09 -15.43
CA SER A 45 -6.59 -5.14 -14.31
C SER A 45 -5.14 -4.68 -14.16
N ARG A 46 -4.96 -3.37 -14.09
CA ARG A 46 -3.66 -2.74 -13.89
C ARG A 46 -3.50 -2.27 -12.46
N PHE A 47 -2.26 -2.22 -12.00
CA PHE A 47 -1.94 -1.79 -10.65
C PHE A 47 -0.77 -0.81 -10.61
N ALA A 48 -0.85 0.16 -9.70
CA ALA A 48 0.24 1.02 -9.31
C ALA A 48 0.27 1.28 -7.81
N VAL A 49 1.46 1.69 -7.33
CA VAL A 49 1.69 2.04 -5.95
C VAL A 49 2.59 3.27 -5.87
N SER A 50 2.20 4.24 -5.04
CA SER A 50 2.96 5.45 -4.72
C SER A 50 3.26 5.55 -3.24
N ILE A 51 4.46 6.06 -2.92
CA ILE A 51 4.91 6.35 -1.55
C ILE A 51 5.68 7.65 -1.56
N SER A 52 5.28 8.61 -0.71
CA SER A 52 5.99 9.88 -0.57
C SER A 52 7.40 9.66 -0.04
N SER A 53 8.36 10.45 -0.54
CA SER A 53 9.74 10.49 -0.01
C SER A 53 9.79 10.90 1.47
N LYS A 54 8.79 11.65 1.94
CA LYS A 54 8.66 12.07 3.35
C LYS A 54 8.24 10.93 4.28
N THR A 55 7.70 9.83 3.74
CA THR A 55 7.14 8.73 4.54
C THR A 55 8.22 7.76 5.02
N ALA A 56 9.21 7.45 4.18
CA ALA A 56 10.24 6.47 4.51
C ALA A 56 11.50 6.60 3.63
N PRO A 57 12.67 6.10 4.08
CA PRO A 57 13.87 6.00 3.24
C PRO A 57 13.67 5.12 2.00
N ALA A 58 14.53 5.27 0.99
CA ALA A 58 14.40 4.58 -0.29
C ALA A 58 14.29 3.04 -0.16
N ALA A 59 15.11 2.43 0.70
CA ALA A 59 15.08 0.97 0.94
C ALA A 59 13.72 0.50 1.46
N VAL A 60 13.18 1.19 2.47
CA VAL A 60 11.86 0.92 3.05
C VAL A 60 10.75 1.14 2.02
N ARG A 61 10.78 2.25 1.27
CA ARG A 61 9.81 2.50 0.18
C ARG A 61 9.84 1.39 -0.85
N ASN A 62 11.01 0.91 -1.24
CA ASN A 62 11.14 -0.17 -2.21
C ASN A 62 10.59 -1.49 -1.67
N ARG A 63 10.81 -1.80 -0.38
CA ARG A 63 10.19 -2.95 0.30
C ARG A 63 8.67 -2.84 0.29
N LEU A 64 8.09 -1.71 0.71
CA LEU A 64 6.64 -1.49 0.75
C LEU A 64 6.00 -1.57 -0.64
N LYS A 65 6.66 -1.03 -1.68
CA LYS A 65 6.23 -1.19 -3.08
C LYS A 65 6.30 -2.64 -3.57
N ARG A 66 7.23 -3.46 -3.07
CA ARG A 66 7.28 -4.90 -3.37
C ARG A 66 6.12 -5.62 -2.69
N LEU A 67 5.87 -5.36 -1.39
CA LEU A 67 4.73 -5.92 -0.66
C LEU A 67 3.39 -5.60 -1.31
N ALA A 68 3.18 -4.35 -1.74
CA ALA A 68 1.95 -3.94 -2.41
C ALA A 68 1.72 -4.67 -3.74
N ARG A 69 2.80 -4.86 -4.53
CA ARG A 69 2.71 -5.61 -5.80
C ARG A 69 2.44 -7.10 -5.58
N GLU A 70 3.08 -7.71 -4.58
CA GLU A 70 2.81 -9.10 -4.23
C GLU A 70 1.41 -9.29 -3.65
N ALA A 71 0.93 -8.35 -2.84
CA ALA A 71 -0.43 -8.35 -2.33
C ALA A 71 -1.45 -8.33 -3.47
N PHE A 72 -1.27 -7.42 -4.45
CA PHE A 72 -2.10 -7.39 -5.66
C PHE A 72 -1.99 -8.71 -6.45
N ARG A 73 -0.79 -9.24 -6.69
CA ARG A 73 -0.59 -10.50 -7.42
C ARG A 73 -1.32 -11.68 -6.77
N LEU A 74 -1.26 -11.78 -5.44
CA LEU A 74 -1.87 -12.86 -4.65
C LEU A 74 -3.37 -12.68 -4.39
N SER A 75 -3.94 -11.52 -4.72
CA SER A 75 -5.36 -11.25 -4.53
C SER A 75 -6.13 -11.18 -5.84
N ARG A 76 -5.50 -11.47 -6.99
CA ARG A 76 -6.16 -11.42 -8.32
C ARG A 76 -7.40 -12.31 -8.41
N ASP A 77 -7.42 -13.43 -7.70
CA ASP A 77 -8.55 -14.36 -7.70
C ASP A 77 -9.65 -13.92 -6.70
N GLU A 78 -9.29 -13.14 -5.69
CA GLU A 78 -10.21 -12.61 -4.66
C GLU A 78 -10.87 -11.31 -5.09
N ILE A 79 -10.14 -10.46 -5.81
CA ILE A 79 -10.64 -9.18 -6.31
C ILE A 79 -11.26 -9.36 -7.69
N ALA A 80 -12.39 -8.70 -7.93
CA ALA A 80 -13.00 -8.65 -9.24
C ALA A 80 -11.99 -8.05 -10.24
N GLY A 81 -11.68 -8.77 -11.31
CA GLY A 81 -10.76 -8.32 -12.34
C GLY A 81 -11.32 -7.19 -13.21
N ASP A 82 -12.17 -6.32 -12.68
CA ASP A 82 -12.98 -5.32 -13.38
C ASP A 82 -12.47 -3.89 -13.18
N PHE A 83 -11.48 -3.71 -12.30
CA PHE A 83 -10.93 -2.40 -11.95
C PHE A 83 -9.43 -2.30 -12.21
N ASP A 84 -8.99 -1.07 -12.43
CA ASP A 84 -7.62 -0.62 -12.25
C ASP A 84 -7.44 -0.09 -10.81
N TYR A 85 -6.30 -0.40 -10.20
CA TYR A 85 -6.04 -0.15 -8.79
C TYR A 85 -4.81 0.74 -8.57
N PHE A 86 -4.96 1.77 -7.75
CA PHE A 86 -3.85 2.65 -7.40
C PHE A 86 -3.74 2.84 -5.88
N ILE A 87 -2.68 2.30 -5.30
CA ILE A 87 -2.37 2.46 -3.87
C ILE A 87 -1.52 3.71 -3.65
N ILE A 88 -1.92 4.51 -2.66
CA ILE A 88 -1.05 5.51 -2.03
C ILE A 88 -0.86 5.13 -0.58
N TYR A 89 0.37 4.78 -0.20
CA TYR A 89 0.67 4.52 1.21
C TYR A 89 0.51 5.79 2.05
N SER A 90 -0.10 5.64 3.22
CA SER A 90 -0.45 6.74 4.12
C SER A 90 0.79 7.47 4.64
N ALA A 91 0.74 8.80 4.68
CA ALA A 91 1.77 9.59 5.35
C ALA A 91 1.85 9.31 6.86
N ARG A 92 0.77 8.80 7.47
CA ARG A 92 0.73 8.45 8.90
C ARG A 92 1.65 7.29 9.25
N LEU A 93 2.08 6.52 8.26
CA LEU A 93 3.06 5.44 8.44
C LEU A 93 4.37 5.92 9.06
N SER A 94 4.81 7.16 8.78
CA SER A 94 6.02 7.72 9.39
C SER A 94 5.86 8.01 10.88
N LYS A 95 4.65 7.97 11.43
CA LYS A 95 4.36 8.19 12.86
C LYS A 95 4.24 6.88 13.65
N ARG A 96 4.27 5.73 12.98
CA ARG A 96 4.09 4.43 13.63
C ARG A 96 5.39 4.04 14.36
N ALA A 97 5.44 4.33 15.65
CA ALA A 97 6.62 4.16 16.51
C ALA A 97 7.15 2.72 16.53
N ASP A 98 6.24 1.75 16.53
CA ASP A 98 6.59 0.33 16.62
C ASP A 98 6.86 -0.32 15.26
N SER A 99 7.24 0.45 14.23
CA SER A 99 7.39 -0.07 12.86
C SER A 99 8.74 0.21 12.23
N ASP A 100 9.13 -0.66 11.30
CA ASP A 100 10.39 -0.58 10.54
C ASP A 100 10.35 0.46 9.40
N ILE A 101 9.47 1.45 9.52
CA ILE A 101 9.28 2.49 8.50
C ILE A 101 10.32 3.58 8.61
N ASN A 102 10.60 4.01 9.83
CA ASN A 102 11.76 4.81 10.15
C ASN A 102 12.82 3.85 10.69
N PRO A 103 13.82 3.43 9.89
CA PRO A 103 14.99 2.83 10.51
C PRO A 103 15.49 3.87 11.49
N VAL A 104 15.59 3.49 12.76
CA VAL A 104 16.06 4.35 13.85
C VAL A 104 17.30 5.09 13.34
N ARG A 105 17.11 6.34 12.93
CA ARG A 105 18.22 7.24 12.65
C ARG A 105 18.75 7.47 14.04
N GLY A 106 19.87 6.82 14.38
CA GLY A 106 20.46 6.90 15.70
C GLY A 106 20.48 8.37 16.13
N LYS A 107 19.54 8.75 16.98
CA LYS A 107 19.73 9.92 17.82
C LYS A 107 20.93 9.51 18.64
N LYS A 108 22.10 10.11 18.38
CA LYS A 108 23.16 10.17 19.38
C LYS A 108 22.51 10.79 20.61
N SER A 109 22.03 9.96 21.53
CA SER A 109 21.67 10.42 22.86
C SER A 109 22.97 10.95 23.44
N LYS A 110 23.02 12.25 23.75
CA LYS A 110 24.01 12.75 24.71
C LYS A 110 23.89 11.85 25.94
N MET A 111 24.96 11.14 26.27
CA MET A 111 25.08 10.38 27.50
C MET A 111 25.05 11.37 28.66
N SER A 112 23.95 11.38 29.41
CA SER A 112 23.92 11.82 30.80
C SER A 112 23.23 10.70 31.58
N GLY A 113 24.00 10.06 32.46
CA GLY A 113 23.68 8.78 33.09
C GLY A 113 22.44 8.77 33.98
N GLY A 114 21.96 7.56 34.26
CA GLY A 114 20.92 7.30 35.25
C GLY A 114 20.09 6.05 34.99
N ARG A 115 20.49 4.96 35.65
CA ARG A 115 19.74 3.79 36.19
C ARG A 115 18.60 3.12 35.37
N ASN A 116 18.76 1.79 35.29
CA ASN A 116 17.80 0.71 35.05
C ASN A 116 16.31 1.07 35.02
N ASN A 117 15.63 0.61 33.95
CA ASN A 117 14.43 -0.21 34.17
C ASN A 117 14.25 -1.23 33.04
N GLN A 118 13.84 -2.43 33.45
CA GLN A 118 13.57 -3.60 32.61
C GLN A 118 12.65 -3.19 31.44
N SER A 119 13.22 -3.03 30.26
CA SER A 119 12.47 -2.65 29.07
C SER A 119 12.13 -3.92 28.31
N ALA A 120 10.88 -4.37 28.45
CA ALA A 120 10.32 -5.40 27.57
C ALA A 120 10.65 -5.02 26.12
N SER A 121 11.42 -5.86 25.43
CA SER A 121 11.82 -5.63 24.06
C SER A 121 10.60 -5.75 23.15
N ASN A 122 9.79 -4.70 23.06
CA ASN A 122 8.81 -4.55 21.99
C ASN A 122 9.61 -4.36 20.69
N GLY A 123 9.98 -5.47 20.07
CA GLY A 123 10.75 -5.50 18.84
C GLY A 123 10.03 -4.72 17.74
N ILE A 124 10.81 -4.06 16.88
CA ILE A 124 10.32 -3.31 15.73
C ILE A 124 9.42 -4.23 14.86
N LYS A 125 8.12 -3.92 14.78
CA LYS A 125 7.15 -4.71 14.02
C LYS A 125 7.17 -4.32 12.55
N LYS A 126 7.70 -5.20 11.71
CA LYS A 126 7.72 -4.97 10.26
C LYS A 126 6.31 -5.04 9.67
N ILE A 127 6.00 -4.14 8.74
CA ILE A 127 4.80 -4.31 7.90
C ILE A 127 4.94 -5.60 7.11
N THR A 128 3.93 -6.47 7.24
CA THR A 128 3.93 -7.79 6.61
C THR A 128 3.14 -7.82 5.31
N LEU A 129 3.39 -8.81 4.46
CA LEU A 129 2.60 -9.05 3.25
C LEU A 129 1.13 -9.30 3.59
N SER A 130 0.86 -10.09 4.62
CA SER A 130 -0.51 -10.42 5.05
C SER A 130 -1.29 -9.19 5.50
N GLU A 131 -0.62 -8.26 6.20
CA GLU A 131 -1.21 -6.98 6.62
C GLU A 131 -1.57 -6.11 5.40
N VAL A 132 -0.64 -5.99 4.44
CA VAL A 132 -0.87 -5.24 3.19
C VAL A 132 -1.97 -5.87 2.33
N LYS A 133 -1.96 -7.21 2.16
CA LYS A 133 -2.97 -7.94 1.38
C LYS A 133 -4.35 -7.80 2.00
N ARG A 134 -4.48 -8.02 3.30
CA ARG A 134 -5.76 -7.87 4.01
C ARG A 134 -6.30 -6.46 3.84
N GLY A 135 -5.47 -5.44 4.11
CA GLY A 135 -5.87 -4.05 3.93
C GLY A 135 -6.29 -3.72 2.49
N PHE A 136 -5.57 -4.25 1.50
CA PHE A 136 -5.89 -4.06 0.08
C PHE A 136 -7.23 -4.70 -0.30
N VAL A 137 -7.44 -5.98 0.02
CA VAL A 137 -8.67 -6.71 -0.32
C VAL A 137 -9.88 -6.08 0.34
N THR A 138 -9.81 -5.74 1.63
CA THR A 138 -10.91 -5.06 2.34
C THR A 138 -11.30 -3.74 1.66
N LEU A 139 -10.32 -2.92 1.26
CA LEU A 139 -10.61 -1.67 0.55
C LEU A 139 -11.18 -1.91 -0.85
N ALA A 140 -10.72 -2.95 -1.55
CA ALA A 140 -11.21 -3.31 -2.88
C ALA A 140 -12.67 -3.77 -2.84
N GLU A 141 -13.04 -4.58 -1.84
CA GLU A 141 -14.43 -5.01 -1.62
C GLU A 141 -15.34 -3.83 -1.27
N GLN A 142 -14.88 -2.90 -0.43
CA GLN A 142 -15.62 -1.67 -0.12
C GLN A 142 -15.86 -0.83 -1.39
N GLY A 143 -14.81 -0.68 -2.21
CA GLY A 143 -14.87 -0.06 -3.53
C GLY A 143 -15.93 -0.69 -4.43
N ARG A 144 -15.87 -2.00 -4.57
CA ARG A 144 -16.81 -2.79 -5.39
C ARG A 144 -18.25 -2.62 -4.92
N ARG A 145 -18.52 -2.78 -3.62
CA ARG A 145 -19.88 -2.63 -3.06
C ARG A 145 -20.46 -1.24 -3.31
N ARG A 146 -19.62 -0.20 -3.23
CA ARG A 146 -20.05 1.17 -3.55
C ARG A 146 -20.37 1.31 -5.03
N PHE A 147 -19.51 0.79 -5.91
CA PHE A 147 -19.74 0.80 -7.35
C PHE A 147 -21.06 0.10 -7.73
N GLU A 148 -21.31 -1.11 -7.23
CA GLU A 148 -22.53 -1.87 -7.49
C GLU A 148 -23.79 -1.12 -7.01
N LYS A 149 -23.73 -0.47 -5.85
CA LYS A 149 -24.82 0.38 -5.36
C LYS A 149 -25.08 1.60 -6.23
N GLU A 150 -24.04 2.19 -6.81
CA GLU A 150 -24.17 3.35 -7.71
C GLU A 150 -24.68 2.95 -9.11
N GLN A 151 -24.47 1.71 -9.55
CA GLN A 151 -25.02 1.20 -10.82
C GLN A 151 -26.49 0.74 -10.72
N ASN A 152 -26.92 0.30 -9.53
CA ASN A 152 -28.28 -0.18 -9.29
C ASN A 152 -29.25 0.93 -8.83
N LYS A 153 -28.87 2.19 -8.99
CA LYS A 153 -29.62 3.38 -8.55
C LYS A 153 -30.05 4.20 -9.75
#